data_AF-A0A9Q2LEE5-F1
#
_entry.id   AF-A0A9Q2LEE5-F1
#
_cell.length_a   1.000
_cell.length_b   1.000
_cell.length_c   1.000
_cell.angle_alpha   90.00
_cell.angle_beta   90.00
_cell.angle_gamma   90.00
#
_symmetry.space_group_name_H-M   'P 1'
#
loop_
_entity.id
_entity.type
_entity.pdbx_description
1 polymer ?
#
loop_
_entity_poly.entity_id
_entity_poly.type
_entity_poly.pdbx_seq_one_letter_code
_entity_poly.pdbx_strand_id
1 'polypeptide(L)'
;MISQSTSKAAVQKRLKKAVHRHKAVSRAGIAERLFTSVFTRLVYAQIWEDPEVDMAAMELAPGHHVVTIASGGCNMMSYLTASPAKVTALDLNPAHVALGNLKITGAARLPSYDEFYR
;
A
#
# COMPACT_ATOMS: atom_id res chain seq x y z
N MET A 1 -8.49 7.82 -8.49
CA MET A 1 -7.60 8.15 -7.34
C MET A 1 -6.34 8.81 -7.90
N ILE A 2 -6.13 10.10 -7.63
CA ILE A 2 -4.96 10.83 -8.14
C ILE A 2 -3.76 10.44 -7.26
N SER A 3 -2.88 9.59 -7.78
CA SER A 3 -1.57 9.34 -7.17
C SER A 3 -0.78 10.64 -7.22
N GLN A 4 -0.69 11.36 -6.10
CA GLN A 4 0.21 12.52 -6.02
C GLN A 4 1.65 11.99 -6.12
N SER A 5 2.28 12.25 -7.27
CA SER A 5 3.71 12.05 -7.47
C SER A 5 4.50 12.82 -6.41
N THR A 6 4.87 12.14 -5.33
CA THR A 6 5.65 12.71 -4.24
C THR A 6 7.13 12.57 -4.59
N SER A 7 7.92 13.64 -4.48
CA SER A 7 9.34 13.59 -4.82
C SER A 7 10.10 12.55 -3.97
N LYS A 8 11.13 11.91 -4.54
CA LYS A 8 11.98 10.95 -3.82
C LYS A 8 12.53 11.55 -2.51
N ALA A 9 12.92 12.82 -2.51
CA ALA A 9 13.41 13.52 -1.32
C ALA A 9 12.34 13.64 -0.22
N ALA A 10 11.09 13.93 -0.58
CA ALA A 10 9.99 14.01 0.39
C ALA A 10 9.64 12.64 0.97
N VAL A 11 9.65 11.58 0.14
CA VAL A 11 9.48 10.19 0.61
C VAL A 11 10.57 9.82 1.61
N GLN A 12 11.83 10.08 1.27
CA GLN A 12 12.97 9.81 2.15
C GLN A 12 12.87 10.57 3.48
N LYS A 13 12.46 11.83 3.45
CA LYS A 13 12.24 12.63 4.67
C LYS A 13 11.17 12.01 5.57
N ARG A 14 10.03 11.60 5.00
CA ARG A 14 8.92 10.97 5.74
C ARG A 14 9.34 9.62 6.32
N LEU A 15 10.03 8.81 5.53
CA LEU A 15 10.51 7.48 5.95
C LEU A 15 11.53 7.58 7.10
N LYS A 16 12.52 8.46 6.99
CA LYS A 16 13.48 8.72 8.08
C LYS A 16 12.77 9.18 9.35
N LYS A 17 11.82 10.11 9.25
CA LYS A 17 11.02 10.60 10.38
C LYS A 17 10.19 9.48 11.03
N ALA A 18 9.69 8.53 10.25
CA ALA A 18 8.89 7.42 10.74
C ALA A 18 9.72 6.35 11.45
N VAL A 19 10.90 6.03 10.92
CA VAL A 19 11.67 4.84 11.32
C VAL A 19 12.87 5.12 12.22
N HIS A 20 13.59 6.23 12.04
CA HIS A 20 14.85 6.45 12.77
C HIS A 20 14.57 6.95 14.18
N ARG A 21 14.64 6.04 15.17
CA ARG A 21 14.37 6.34 16.59
C ARG A 21 15.64 6.31 17.45
N HIS A 22 16.69 5.66 16.98
CA HIS A 22 17.92 5.49 17.75
C HIS A 22 19.12 6.28 17.18
N LYS A 23 20.11 6.55 18.05
CA LYS A 23 21.40 7.13 17.65
C LYS A 23 22.02 6.29 16.53
N ALA A 24 22.60 6.95 15.54
CA ALA A 24 23.15 6.32 14.35
C ALA A 24 24.18 5.22 14.62
N VAL A 25 24.95 5.38 15.70
CA VAL A 25 26.04 4.49 16.10
C VAL A 25 25.57 3.28 16.94
N SER A 26 24.29 3.21 17.30
CA SER A 26 23.74 2.05 18.01
C SER A 26 23.39 0.92 17.05
N ARG A 27 23.41 -0.33 17.51
CA ARG A 27 22.98 -1.49 16.71
C ARG A 27 21.57 -1.30 16.13
N ALA A 28 20.64 -0.81 16.96
CA ALA A 28 19.28 -0.49 16.53
C ALA A 28 19.25 0.62 15.47
N GLY A 29 20.03 1.69 15.65
CA GLY A 29 20.11 2.79 14.68
C GLY A 29 20.74 2.39 13.34
N ILE A 30 21.69 1.46 13.34
CA ILE A 30 22.25 0.87 12.11
C ILE A 30 21.18 0.04 11.40
N ALA A 31 20.49 -0.83 12.14
CA ALA A 31 19.42 -1.67 11.59
C ALA A 31 18.28 -0.82 10.99
N GLU A 32 17.86 0.25 11.65
CA GLU A 32 16.85 1.20 11.14
C GLU A 32 17.27 1.83 9.81
N ARG A 33 18.54 2.22 9.67
CA ARG A 33 19.06 2.82 8.43
C ARG A 33 19.12 1.81 7.30
N LEU A 34 19.57 0.59 7.58
CA LEU A 34 19.55 -0.51 6.63
C LEU A 34 18.12 -0.82 6.18
N PHE A 35 17.19 -0.93 7.13
CA PHE A 35 15.76 -1.11 6.85
C PHE A 35 15.24 0.00 5.92
N THR A 36 15.45 1.27 6.25
CA THR A 36 14.94 2.37 5.40
C THR A 36 15.55 2.38 4.01
N SER A 37 16.76 1.85 3.83
CA SER A 37 17.37 1.69 2.51
C SER A 37 16.65 0.63 1.68
N VAL A 38 16.40 -0.56 2.26
CA VAL A 38 15.74 -1.67 1.56
C VAL A 38 14.23 -1.44 1.37
N PHE A 39 13.58 -0.75 2.31
CA PHE A 39 12.13 -0.53 2.34
C PHE A 39 11.61 0.42 1.23
N THR A 40 12.49 0.93 0.36
CA THR A 40 12.10 1.77 -0.79
C THR A 40 11.88 0.99 -2.08
N ARG A 41 12.11 -0.33 -2.03
CA ARG A 41 11.85 -1.27 -3.13
C ARG A 41 10.57 -2.06 -2.83
N LEU A 42 10.07 -2.82 -3.80
CA LEU A 42 8.96 -3.75 -3.56
C LEU A 42 9.41 -4.82 -2.55
N VAL A 43 8.87 -4.79 -1.34
CA VAL A 43 9.22 -5.74 -0.27
C VAL A 43 8.37 -7.00 -0.41
N TYR A 44 7.08 -6.82 -0.70
CA TYR A 44 6.12 -7.88 -0.97
C TYR A 44 5.04 -7.37 -1.93
N ALA A 45 4.45 -8.27 -2.71
CA ALA A 45 3.41 -7.93 -3.70
C ALA A 45 1.98 -8.16 -3.18
N GLN A 46 1.85 -8.93 -2.10
CA GLN A 46 0.61 -9.35 -1.48
C GLN A 46 0.88 -9.70 -0.01
N ILE A 47 -0.16 -9.56 0.81
CA ILE A 47 -0.19 -9.92 2.22
C ILE A 47 -1.14 -11.12 2.42
N TRP A 48 -1.15 -11.72 3.61
CA TRP A 48 -1.79 -13.03 3.88
C TRP A 48 -3.15 -12.92 4.61
N GLU A 49 -3.71 -11.72 4.67
CA GLU A 49 -4.99 -11.40 5.29
C GLU A 49 -6.14 -12.01 4.48
N ASP A 50 -7.15 -12.50 5.21
CA ASP A 50 -8.38 -13.00 4.62
C ASP A 50 -9.33 -11.82 4.35
N PRO A 51 -9.61 -11.48 3.07
CA PRO A 51 -10.49 -10.37 2.76
C PRO A 51 -11.93 -10.60 3.18
N GLU A 52 -12.42 -11.84 3.28
CA GLU A 52 -13.80 -12.10 3.70
C GLU A 52 -13.98 -11.76 5.19
N VAL A 53 -13.00 -12.13 6.01
CA VAL A 53 -12.97 -11.79 7.44
C VAL A 53 -12.89 -10.27 7.63
N ASP A 54 -12.02 -9.58 6.89
CA ASP A 54 -11.91 -8.12 6.94
C ASP A 54 -13.23 -7.43 6.59
N MET A 55 -13.88 -7.88 5.52
CA MET A 55 -15.13 -7.29 5.03
C MET A 55 -16.29 -7.51 6.00
N ALA A 56 -16.38 -8.71 6.59
CA ALA A 56 -17.38 -9.03 7.60
C ALA A 56 -17.18 -8.21 8.87
N ALA A 57 -15.93 -8.12 9.37
CA ALA A 57 -15.61 -7.38 10.58
C ALA A 57 -15.87 -5.86 10.44
N MET A 58 -15.64 -5.30 9.25
CA MET A 58 -15.88 -3.88 8.98
C MET A 58 -17.33 -3.54 8.63
N GLU A 59 -18.17 -4.56 8.37
CA GLU A 59 -19.52 -4.39 7.80
C GLU A 59 -19.49 -3.43 6.60
N LEU A 60 -18.53 -3.63 5.69
CA LEU A 60 -18.26 -2.65 4.64
C LEU A 60 -19.42 -2.55 3.65
N ALA A 61 -19.95 -1.33 3.48
CA ALA A 61 -21.11 -1.05 2.66
C ALA A 61 -20.89 0.15 1.71
N PRO A 62 -21.76 0.31 0.69
CA PRO A 62 -21.77 1.50 -0.15
C PRO A 62 -21.88 2.79 0.67
N GLY A 63 -21.21 3.85 0.22
CA GLY A 63 -21.17 5.13 0.94
C GLY A 63 -20.05 5.23 1.99
N HIS A 64 -19.45 4.12 2.41
CA HIS A 64 -18.34 4.15 3.37
C HIS A 64 -17.06 4.75 2.77
N HIS A 65 -16.25 5.36 3.65
CA HIS A 65 -14.90 5.83 3.34
C HIS A 65 -13.87 4.98 4.09
N VAL A 66 -13.08 4.21 3.36
CA VAL A 66 -12.07 3.32 3.93
C VAL A 66 -10.69 3.95 3.84
N VAL A 67 -9.92 3.87 4.91
CA VAL A 67 -8.49 4.19 4.91
C VAL A 67 -7.73 2.90 5.21
N THR A 68 -6.77 2.55 4.36
CA THR A 68 -6.02 1.30 4.50
C THR A 68 -4.55 1.48 4.17
N ILE A 69 -3.70 0.62 4.72
CA ILE A 69 -2.29 0.55 4.33
C ILE A 69 -2.22 -0.08 2.95
N ALA A 70 -1.53 0.55 1.99
CA ALA A 70 -1.55 0.08 0.61
C ALA A 70 -1.03 -1.35 0.48
N SER A 71 0.03 -1.72 1.20
CA SER A 71 0.42 -3.13 1.45
C SER A 71 0.46 -4.02 0.20
N GLY A 72 0.95 -3.48 -0.92
CA GLY A 72 0.97 -4.20 -2.22
C GLY A 72 -0.39 -4.28 -2.93
N GLY A 73 -1.47 -3.87 -2.27
CA GLY A 73 -2.74 -3.47 -2.89
C GLY A 73 -3.84 -4.52 -2.87
N CYS A 74 -3.66 -5.71 -2.29
CA CYS A 74 -4.71 -6.75 -2.32
C CYS A 74 -5.96 -6.35 -1.51
N ASN A 75 -5.81 -5.92 -0.25
CA ASN A 75 -6.99 -5.63 0.59
C ASN A 75 -7.80 -4.46 0.02
N MET A 76 -7.14 -3.38 -0.45
CA MET A 76 -7.86 -2.27 -1.08
C MET A 76 -8.67 -2.73 -2.31
N MET A 77 -8.18 -3.71 -3.08
CA MET A 77 -8.91 -4.24 -4.25
C MET A 77 -10.12 -5.04 -3.79
N SER A 78 -9.99 -5.84 -2.73
CA SER A 78 -11.12 -6.54 -2.11
C SER A 78 -12.18 -5.56 -1.59
N TYR A 79 -11.76 -4.47 -0.95
CA TYR A 79 -12.68 -3.47 -0.41
C TYR A 79 -13.48 -2.74 -1.49
N LEU A 80 -12.90 -2.55 -2.68
CA LEU A 80 -13.61 -1.94 -3.81
C LEU A 80 -14.82 -2.76 -4.27
N THR A 81 -14.86 -4.07 -3.99
CA THR A 81 -15.99 -4.94 -4.36
C THR A 81 -17.29 -4.59 -3.63
N ALA A 82 -17.22 -3.98 -2.44
CA ALA A 82 -18.39 -3.48 -1.71
C ALA A 82 -18.89 -2.11 -2.22
N SER A 83 -18.31 -1.57 -3.30
CA SER A 83 -18.65 -0.24 -3.84
C SER A 83 -18.65 0.90 -2.81
N PRO A 84 -17.62 1.04 -1.95
CA PRO A 84 -17.52 2.16 -1.02
C PRO A 84 -17.45 3.50 -1.78
N ALA A 85 -17.86 4.59 -1.15
CA ALA A 85 -17.75 5.91 -1.77
C ALA A 85 -16.28 6.32 -1.98
N LYS A 86 -15.37 5.84 -1.13
CA LYS A 86 -13.94 6.10 -1.27
C LYS A 86 -13.09 5.04 -0.55
N VAL A 87 -12.01 4.62 -1.19
CA VAL A 87 -10.88 3.97 -0.51
C VAL A 87 -9.70 4.93 -0.57
N THR A 88 -8.92 5.06 0.50
CA THR A 88 -7.67 5.80 0.56
C THR A 88 -6.58 4.85 1.02
N ALA A 89 -5.79 4.36 0.06
CA ALA A 89 -4.64 3.50 0.33
C ALA A 89 -3.37 4.35 0.51
N LEU A 90 -2.66 4.18 1.62
CA LEU A 90 -1.42 4.90 1.91
C LEU A 90 -0.29 3.95 2.30
N ASP A 91 0.93 4.26 1.90
CA ASP A 91 2.12 3.51 2.30
C ASP A 91 3.34 4.45 2.37
N LEU A 92 4.27 4.12 3.25
CA LEU A 92 5.58 4.79 3.29
C LEU A 92 6.47 4.31 2.14
N ASN A 93 6.21 3.12 1.61
CA ASN A 93 6.90 2.54 0.47
C ASN A 93 6.22 2.94 -0.85
N PRO A 94 6.85 3.77 -1.69
CA PRO A 94 6.27 4.18 -2.96
C PRO A 94 6.09 3.02 -3.95
N ALA A 95 6.86 1.94 -3.83
CA ALA A 95 6.71 0.77 -4.70
C ALA A 95 5.39 0.05 -4.46
N HIS A 96 4.92 -0.03 -3.21
CA HIS A 96 3.62 -0.62 -2.88
C HIS A 96 2.46 0.20 -3.43
N VAL A 97 2.54 1.54 -3.34
CA VAL A 97 1.54 2.44 -3.93
C VAL A 97 1.52 2.30 -5.45
N ALA A 98 2.70 2.23 -6.09
CA ALA A 98 2.81 2.04 -7.53
C ALA A 98 2.21 0.70 -7.98
N LEU A 99 2.49 -0.39 -7.26
CA LEU A 99 1.89 -1.70 -7.53
C LEU A 99 0.36 -1.68 -7.37
N GLY A 100 -0.16 -1.02 -6.33
CA GLY A 100 -1.60 -0.84 -6.16
C GLY A 100 -2.24 -0.12 -7.35
N ASN A 101 -1.64 0.98 -7.81
CA ASN A 101 -2.11 1.69 -9.00
C ASN A 101 -2.04 0.82 -10.27
N LEU A 102 -1.01 -0.01 -10.41
CA LEU A 102 -0.91 -0.96 -11.52
C LEU A 102 -2.05 -1.97 -11.50
N LYS A 103 -2.37 -2.56 -10.34
CA LYS A 103 -3.51 -3.49 -10.17
C LYS A 103 -4.84 -2.84 -10.52
N ILE A 104 -5.10 -1.63 -10.03
CA ILE A 104 -6.31 -0.86 -10.37
C ILE A 104 -6.37 -0.60 -11.88
N THR A 105 -5.25 -0.19 -12.47
CA THR A 105 -5.18 0.09 -13.91
C THR A 105 -5.43 -1.17 -14.73
N GLY A 106 -4.83 -2.30 -14.35
CA GLY A 106 -5.06 -3.60 -14.99
C GLY A 106 -6.54 -3.99 -14.95
N ALA A 107 -7.15 -3.96 -13.77
CA ALA A 107 -8.57 -4.28 -13.59
C ALA A 107 -9.52 -3.37 -14.39
N ALA A 108 -9.12 -2.11 -14.61
CA ALA A 108 -9.94 -1.13 -15.34
C ALA A 108 -9.69 -1.09 -16.86
N ARG A 109 -8.56 -1.63 -17.35
CA ARG A 109 -8.11 -1.45 -18.73
C ARG A 109 -7.95 -2.75 -19.51
N LEU A 110 -7.68 -3.87 -18.84
CA LEU A 110 -7.59 -5.16 -19.51
C LEU A 110 -9.00 -5.64 -19.90
N PRO A 111 -9.16 -6.25 -21.08
CA PRO A 111 -10.48 -6.51 -21.64
C PRO A 111 -11.17 -7.74 -21.05
N SER A 112 -10.44 -8.59 -20.32
CA SER A 112 -10.97 -9.82 -19.72
C SER A 112 -10.34 -10.11 -18.36
N TYR A 113 -11.05 -10.91 -17.55
CA TYR A 113 -10.53 -11.43 -16.29
C TYR A 113 -9.27 -12.29 -16.50
N ASP A 114 -9.27 -13.14 -17.53
CA ASP A 114 -8.15 -14.04 -17.83
C ASP A 114 -6.86 -13.28 -18.16
N GLU A 115 -6.97 -12.12 -18.82
CA GLU A 115 -5.82 -11.25 -19.09
C GLU A 115 -5.34 -10.50 -17.84
N PHE A 116 -6.26 -10.16 -16.93
CA PHE A 116 -5.90 -9.55 -15.66
C PHE A 116 -5.24 -10.54 -14.69
N TYR A 117 -5.60 -11.82 -14.74
CA TYR A 117 -5.15 -12.84 -13.79
C TYR A 117 -3.78 -13.46 -14.14
N ARG A 118 -3.34 -13.38 -15.39
CA ARG A 118 -2.06 -13.93 -15.87
C ARG A 118 -0.84 -13.15 -15.38
#